data_AF-A0A5C8PRI5-F1
#
_entry.id   AF-A0A5C8PRI5-F1
#
_cell.length_a   1.000
_cell.length_b   1.000
_cell.length_c   1.000
_cell.angle_alpha   90.00
_cell.angle_beta   90.00
_cell.angle_gamma   90.00
#
_symmetry.space_group_name_H-M   'P 1'
#
loop_
_entity.id
_entity.type
_entity.pdbx_description
1 polymer ?
#
loop_
_entity_poly.entity_id
_entity_poly.type
_entity_poly.pdbx_seq_one_letter_code
_entity_poly.pdbx_strand_id
1 'polypeptide(L)'
;MIVEERIYTLQPGKVADYFRIEAEHGADIYLRTMGNVVGIFTTEVGTLNQVIHMVAFDDLADRTRRRQALRADPAWEAYARQVRPMIVHQENRLMVPAPFSPLR
;
A
#
# COMPACT_ATOMS: atom_id res chain seq x y z
N MET A 1 9.66 4.79 -15.15
CA MET A 1 8.73 4.09 -14.26
C MET A 1 9.50 3.34 -13.17
N ILE A 2 8.98 3.39 -11.95
CA ILE A 2 9.42 2.59 -10.80
C ILE A 2 8.21 1.90 -10.17
N VAL A 3 8.40 0.76 -9.51
CA VAL A 3 7.35 0.07 -8.75
C VAL A 3 7.73 0.08 -7.27
N GLU A 4 6.86 0.61 -6.42
CA GLU A 4 6.97 0.48 -4.97
C GLU A 4 6.23 -0.77 -4.51
N GLU A 5 6.92 -1.67 -3.83
CA GLU A 5 6.31 -2.74 -3.03
C GLU A 5 6.37 -2.31 -1.57
N ARG A 6 5.22 -2.35 -0.89
CA ARG A 6 5.11 -2.07 0.55
C ARG A 6 4.51 -3.28 1.22
N ILE A 7 5.17 -3.74 2.29
CA ILE A 7 4.77 -4.92 3.04
C ILE A 7 4.53 -4.50 4.48
N TYR A 8 3.33 -4.78 4.98
CA TYR A 8 2.97 -4.59 6.39
C TYR A 8 2.76 -5.95 7.03
N THR A 9 3.56 -6.27 8.04
CA THR A 9 3.27 -7.38 8.93
C THR A 9 2.31 -6.86 10.00
N LEU A 10 1.16 -7.52 10.12
CA LEU A 10 0.13 -7.21 11.09
C LEU A 10 0.23 -8.11 12.32
N GLN A 11 -0.42 -7.70 13.40
CA GLN A 11 -0.69 -8.58 14.53
C GLN A 11 -1.49 -9.81 14.05
N PRO A 12 -1.24 -11.02 14.60
CA PRO A 12 -1.99 -12.21 14.25
C PRO A 12 -3.51 -12.01 14.33
N GLY A 13 -4.24 -12.43 13.30
CA GLY A 13 -5.70 -12.34 13.23
C GLY A 13 -6.26 -10.95 12.83
N LYS A 14 -5.40 -9.96 12.53
CA LYS A 14 -5.85 -8.60 12.16
C LYS A 14 -6.03 -8.33 10.67
N VAL A 15 -5.72 -9.28 9.79
CA VAL A 15 -5.85 -9.12 8.34
C VAL A 15 -7.30 -8.79 7.93
N ALA A 16 -8.29 -9.52 8.44
CA ALA A 16 -9.70 -9.29 8.11
C ALA A 16 -10.20 -7.92 8.59
N ASP A 17 -9.82 -7.53 9.82
CA ASP A 17 -10.12 -6.20 10.37
C ASP A 17 -9.49 -5.09 9.54
N TYR A 18 -8.22 -5.28 9.13
CA TYR A 18 -7.49 -4.32 8.31
C TYR A 18 -8.22 -4.07 6.99
N PHE A 19 -8.56 -5.14 6.24
CA PHE A 19 -9.23 -4.98 4.95
C PHE A 19 -10.65 -4.45 5.07
N ARG A 20 -11.38 -4.79 6.14
CA ARG A 20 -12.70 -4.19 6.40
C ARG A 20 -12.59 -2.68 6.57
N ILE A 21 -11.69 -2.22 7.43
CA ILE A 21 -11.47 -0.78 7.68
C ILE A 21 -10.92 -0.09 6.42
N GLU A 22 -10.03 -0.74 5.67
CA GLU A 22 -9.53 -0.24 4.39
C GLU A 22 -10.65 -0.08 3.38
N ALA A 23 -11.50 -1.09 3.20
CA ALA A 23 -12.64 -1.03 2.28
C ALA A 23 -13.64 0.08 2.66
N GLU A 24 -13.92 0.25 3.95
CA GLU A 24 -14.89 1.23 4.46
C GLU A 24 -14.36 2.68 4.42
N HIS A 25 -13.06 2.88 4.61
CA HIS A 25 -12.52 4.21 4.92
C HIS A 25 -11.26 4.63 4.16
N GLY A 26 -10.51 3.69 3.58
CA GLY A 26 -9.18 3.96 3.00
C GLY A 26 -9.05 3.71 1.50
N ALA A 27 -9.77 2.73 0.95
CA ALA A 27 -9.51 2.17 -0.37
C ALA A 27 -9.74 3.19 -1.49
N ASP A 28 -10.88 3.88 -1.51
CA ASP A 28 -11.19 4.89 -2.53
C ASP A 28 -10.15 6.03 -2.53
N ILE A 29 -9.81 6.55 -1.35
CA ILE A 29 -8.80 7.62 -1.21
C ILE A 29 -7.45 7.12 -1.73
N TYR A 30 -7.04 5.92 -1.33
CA TYR A 30 -5.77 5.32 -1.75
C TYR A 30 -5.70 5.12 -3.26
N LEU A 31 -6.71 4.44 -3.84
CA LEU A 31 -6.76 4.09 -5.26
C LEU A 31 -6.74 5.35 -6.13
N ARG A 32 -7.56 6.35 -5.83
CA ARG A 32 -7.58 7.61 -6.60
C ARG A 32 -6.27 8.39 -6.47
N THR A 33 -5.66 8.42 -5.29
CA THR A 33 -4.47 9.25 -5.05
C THR A 33 -3.20 8.60 -5.61
N MET A 34 -3.09 7.28 -5.50
CA MET A 34 -1.94 6.53 -6.02
C MET A 34 -2.04 6.31 -7.53
N GLY A 35 -3.25 6.22 -8.08
CA GLY A 35 -3.51 6.08 -9.51
C GLY A 35 -3.19 4.68 -10.03
N ASN A 36 -1.91 4.33 -10.12
CA ASN A 36 -1.44 3.09 -10.76
C ASN A 36 -1.18 1.99 -9.71
N VAL A 37 -2.22 1.55 -9.02
CA VAL A 37 -2.13 0.42 -8.10
C VAL A 37 -2.07 -0.88 -8.91
N VAL A 38 -0.93 -1.56 -8.84
CA VAL A 38 -0.67 -2.84 -9.54
C VAL A 38 -1.43 -3.98 -8.86
N GLY A 39 -1.50 -3.96 -7.52
CA GLY A 39 -2.25 -4.93 -6.76
C GLY A 39 -2.16 -4.71 -5.26
N ILE A 40 -3.13 -5.30 -4.55
CA ILE A 40 -3.20 -5.35 -3.09
C ILE A 40 -3.46 -6.80 -2.72
N PHE A 41 -2.63 -7.36 -1.84
CA PHE A 41 -2.60 -8.80 -1.55
C PHE A 41 -2.52 -9.05 -0.05
N THR A 42 -2.86 -10.28 0.34
CA THR A 42 -2.44 -10.87 1.61
C THR A 42 -1.73 -12.19 1.37
N THR A 43 -0.83 -12.56 2.28
CA THR A 43 -0.03 -13.78 2.15
C THR A 43 -0.81 -14.99 2.63
N GLU A 44 -1.14 -15.90 1.70
CA GLU A 44 -1.75 -17.20 2.00
C GLU A 44 -0.70 -18.24 2.45
N VAL A 45 0.49 -18.26 1.83
CA VAL A 45 1.59 -19.18 2.14
C VAL A 45 2.90 -18.40 2.24
N GLY A 46 3.64 -18.55 3.34
CA GLY A 46 4.89 -17.84 3.63
C GLY A 46 4.84 -17.09 4.96
N THR A 47 5.37 -15.86 5.01
CA THR A 47 5.21 -15.00 6.19
C THR A 47 3.76 -14.52 6.29
N LEU A 48 2.99 -15.16 7.16
CA LEU A 48 1.56 -14.89 7.35
C LEU A 48 1.30 -13.52 7.99
N ASN A 49 0.02 -13.13 8.01
CA ASN A 49 -0.47 -11.87 8.55
C ASN A 49 0.14 -10.64 7.84
N GLN A 50 0.45 -10.76 6.56
CA GLN A 50 0.98 -9.66 5.76
C GLN A 50 -0.07 -9.08 4.83
N VAL A 51 0.01 -7.76 4.65
CA VAL A 51 -0.67 -7.02 3.56
C VAL A 51 0.41 -6.42 2.67
N ILE A 52 0.25 -6.59 1.36
CA ILE A 52 1.23 -6.16 0.35
C ILE A 52 0.53 -5.23 -0.62
N HIS A 53 1.04 -4.01 -0.76
CA HIS A 53 0.58 -3.04 -1.77
C HIS A 53 1.68 -2.83 -2.80
N MET A 54 1.34 -2.95 -4.09
CA MET A 54 2.23 -2.65 -5.20
C MET A 54 1.68 -1.49 -6.02
N VAL A 55 2.50 -0.45 -6.22
CA VAL A 55 2.11 0.77 -6.94
C VAL A 55 3.19 1.17 -7.93
N ALA A 56 2.80 1.47 -9.16
CA ALA A 56 3.70 2.01 -10.17
C ALA A 56 3.69 3.56 -10.15
N PHE A 57 4.85 4.17 -10.35
CA PHE A 57 5.02 5.62 -10.46
C PHE A 57 5.90 5.94 -11.65
N ASP A 58 5.72 7.11 -12.25
CA ASP A 58 6.52 7.53 -13.40
C ASP A 58 8.01 7.64 -13.00
N ASP A 59 8.25 8.28 -11.86
CA ASP A 59 9.56 8.44 -11.22
C ASP A 59 9.43 8.69 -9.69
N LEU A 60 10.54 9.02 -9.05
CA LEU A 60 10.58 9.30 -7.60
C LEU A 60 9.87 10.62 -7.22
N ALA A 61 9.84 11.61 -8.10
CA ALA A 61 9.19 12.90 -7.86
C ALA A 61 7.67 12.73 -7.89
N ASP A 62 7.14 11.99 -8.88
CA ASP A 62 5.73 11.62 -8.96
C ASP A 62 5.30 10.81 -7.73
N ARG A 63 6.09 9.80 -7.33
CA ARG A 63 5.86 9.07 -6.08
C ARG A 63 5.77 10.02 -4.89
N THR A 64 6.73 10.93 -4.75
CA THR A 64 6.78 11.86 -3.61
C THR A 64 5.53 12.75 -3.57
N ARG A 65 5.15 13.31 -4.72
CA ARG A 65 3.94 14.14 -4.87
C ARG A 65 2.66 13.38 -4.49
N ARG A 66 2.45 12.18 -5.03
CA ARG A 66 1.24 11.36 -4.72
C ARG A 66 1.20 10.93 -3.25
N ARG A 67 2.34 10.54 -2.67
CA ARG A 67 2.41 10.21 -1.24
C ARG A 67 2.19 11.42 -0.33
N GLN A 68 2.62 12.61 -0.73
CA GLN A 68 2.34 13.85 0.00
C GLN A 68 0.85 14.20 -0.08
N ALA A 69 0.25 14.13 -1.27
CA ALA A 69 -1.19 14.34 -1.44
C ALA A 69 -2.02 13.38 -0.56
N LEU A 70 -1.64 12.10 -0.52
CA LEU A 70 -2.33 11.11 0.31
C LEU A 70 -2.24 11.45 1.80
N ARG A 71 -1.07 11.88 2.28
CA ARG A 71 -0.87 12.27 3.69
C ARG A 71 -1.56 13.59 4.06
N ALA A 72 -1.83 14.44 3.09
CA ALA A 72 -2.53 15.71 3.29
C ALA A 72 -4.05 15.53 3.43
N ASP A 73 -4.60 14.38 3.00
CA ASP A 73 -6.03 14.09 3.12
C ASP A 73 -6.40 13.76 4.60
N PRO A 74 -7.27 14.56 5.26
CA PRO A 74 -7.66 14.29 6.64
C PRO A 74 -8.41 12.97 6.83
N ALA A 75 -9.17 12.51 5.83
CA ALA A 75 -9.86 11.24 5.88
C ALA A 75 -8.87 10.08 5.80
N TRP A 76 -7.77 10.24 5.03
CA TRP A 76 -6.67 9.28 5.05
C TRP A 76 -6.01 9.19 6.42
N GLU A 77 -5.74 10.32 7.09
CA GLU A 77 -5.15 10.28 8.43
C GLU A 77 -6.12 9.68 9.47
N ALA A 78 -7.43 9.91 9.34
CA ALA A 78 -8.44 9.28 10.17
C ALA A 78 -8.48 7.75 9.99
N TYR A 79 -8.42 7.27 8.74
CA TYR A 79 -8.24 5.85 8.42
C TYR A 79 -6.93 5.30 9.01
N ALA A 80 -5.81 5.99 8.79
CA ALA A 80 -4.49 5.54 9.21
C ALA A 80 -4.40 5.35 10.73
N ARG A 81 -5.06 6.20 11.53
CA ARG A 81 -5.13 6.04 13.00
C ARG A 81 -5.81 4.74 13.43
N GLN A 82 -6.75 4.21 12.66
CA GLN A 82 -7.44 2.96 12.98
C GLN A 82 -6.58 1.73 12.69
N VAL A 83 -5.84 1.74 11.58
CA VAL A 83 -5.06 0.58 11.13
C VAL A 83 -3.63 0.54 11.68
N ARG A 84 -2.99 1.70 11.95
CA ARG A 84 -1.61 1.77 12.45
C ARG A 84 -1.36 0.88 13.68
N PRO A 85 -2.25 0.83 14.70
CA PRO A 85 -2.04 -0.04 15.86
C PRO A 85 -1.96 -1.53 15.50
N MET A 86 -2.56 -1.96 14.39
CA MET A 86 -2.55 -3.36 13.95
C MET A 86 -1.22 -3.79 13.32
N ILE A 87 -0.34 -2.84 12.98
CA ILE A 87 0.89 -3.07 12.22
C ILE A 87 2.06 -3.26 13.19
N VAL A 88 2.76 -4.39 13.09
CA VAL A 88 3.95 -4.69 13.92
C VAL A 88 5.26 -4.39 13.20
N HIS A 89 5.27 -4.46 11.87
CA HIS A 89 6.44 -4.16 11.07
C HIS A 89 6.03 -3.60 9.70
N GLN A 90 6.84 -2.69 9.17
CA GLN A 90 6.65 -2.11 7.84
C GLN A 90 7.97 -2.05 7.11
N GLU A 91 7.95 -2.46 5.86
CA GLU A 91 9.06 -2.27 4.94
C GLU A 91 8.55 -1.86 3.56
N ASN A 92 9.43 -1.25 2.77
CA ASN A 92 9.16 -0.97 1.37
C ASN A 92 10.45 -0.99 0.55
N ARG A 93 10.31 -1.26 -0.74
CA ARG A 93 11.39 -1.19 -1.71
C ARG A 93 10.93 -0.60 -3.03
N LEU A 94 11.85 0.05 -3.73
CA LEU A 94 11.66 0.52 -5.09
C LEU A 94 12.31 -0.47 -6.05
N MET A 95 11.56 -0.88 -7.05
CA MET A 95 11.96 -1.85 -8.05
C MET A 95 11.93 -1.19 -9.42
N VAL A 96 12.86 -1.61 -10.27
CA VAL A 96 12.89 -1.24 -11.68
C VAL A 96 12.43 -2.46 -12.48
N PRO A 97 11.37 -2.36 -13.30
CA PRO A 97 10.96 -3.46 -14.16
C PRO A 97 12.09 -3.86 -15.13
N ALA A 98 12.26 -5.16 -15.35
CA ALA A 98 13.18 -5.65 -16.38
C ALA A 98 12.69 -5.24 -17.78
N PRO A 99 13.57 -5.18 -18.80
CA PRO A 99 13.18 -4.75 -20.17
C PRO A 99 12.06 -5.57 -20.82
N PHE A 100 11.88 -6.83 -20.41
CA PHE A 100 10.86 -7.75 -20.90
C PHE A 100 9.66 -7.91 -19.95
N SER A 101 9.59 -7.10 -18.89
CA SER A 101 8.43 -7.08 -18.00
C SER A 101 7.17 -6.66 -18.78
N PRO A 102 6.03 -7.34 -18.58
CA PRO A 102 4.75 -6.90 -19.16
C PRO A 102 4.24 -5.61 -18.50
N LEU A 103 4.64 -5.36 -17.24
CA LEU A 103 4.42 -4.09 -16.55
C LEU A 103 5.48 -3.09 -17.02
N ARG A 104 5.07 -2.04 -17.74
CA ARG A 104 5.93 -1.00 -18.36
C ARG A 104 5.53 0.40 -17.96
#